data_AF-A0A849Z7B2-F1
#
_entry.id   AF-A0A849Z7B2-F1
#
_cell.length_a   1.000
_cell.length_b   1.000
_cell.length_c   1.000
_cell.angle_alpha   90.00
_cell.angle_beta   90.00
_cell.angle_gamma   90.00
#
_symmetry.space_group_name_H-M   'P 1'
#
loop_
_entity.id
_entity.type
_entity.pdbx_description
1 polymer ?
#
loop_
_entity_poly.entity_id
_entity_poly.type
_entity_poly.pdbx_seq_one_letter_code
_entity_poly.pdbx_strand_id
1 'polypeptide(L)'
;MRSISERWLKGVPALKDVAMRVQLVATDLVESDLPDLAQALETTCMLAEQAEPRAREVLAAAMPTLTDPAHDELVERLRLAANESGHFALARLLRRRARPAAFPEAPPEPDQRHPGEARLGRALTLGERKALARSRDRFMLDRLLRDPHPLVIRNVLANARITEDDVVRLAARRPAFPDVQTEIAKHTRWSIRARVRVALVQNPFTPASVSVPLLSLLVRPELEQVIGATDVPAIVRGAALDLLERRPPVPSPDDPQPTQ
;
A
#
# COMPACT_ATOMS: atom_id res chain seq x y z
N MET A 1 -13.35 -26.94 11.20
CA MET A 1 -12.54 -25.77 11.58
C MET A 1 -13.17 -24.54 10.94
N ARG A 2 -13.15 -23.37 11.60
CA ARG A 2 -13.60 -22.13 10.95
C ARG A 2 -12.66 -21.83 9.77
N SER A 3 -13.20 -21.31 8.67
CA SER A 3 -12.38 -20.92 7.53
C SER A 3 -11.46 -19.75 7.90
N ILE A 4 -10.40 -19.53 7.13
CA ILE A 4 -9.46 -18.42 7.35
C ILE A 4 -10.21 -17.07 7.28
N SER A 5 -11.12 -16.89 6.33
CA SER A 5 -11.91 -15.65 6.19
C SER A 5 -12.81 -15.39 7.40
N GLU A 6 -13.50 -16.39 7.93
CA GLU A 6 -14.30 -16.24 9.15
C GLU A 6 -13.44 -15.82 10.35
N ARG A 7 -12.26 -16.42 10.49
CA ARG A 7 -11.30 -16.06 11.54
C ARG A 7 -10.81 -14.63 11.38
N TRP A 8 -10.47 -14.20 10.16
CA TRP A 8 -10.04 -12.83 9.89
C TRP A 8 -11.14 -11.81 10.16
N LEU A 9 -12.34 -12.01 9.59
CA LEU A 9 -13.46 -11.07 9.71
C LEU A 9 -13.92 -10.87 11.16
N LYS A 10 -13.71 -11.87 12.04
CA LYS A 10 -13.97 -11.75 13.47
C LYS A 10 -12.76 -11.26 14.27
N GLY A 11 -11.58 -11.78 13.98
CA GLY A 11 -10.38 -11.61 14.79
C GLY A 11 -9.67 -10.28 14.56
N VAL A 12 -9.53 -9.86 13.29
CA VAL A 12 -8.78 -8.64 12.93
C VAL A 12 -9.44 -7.39 13.52
N PRO A 13 -10.76 -7.16 13.39
CA PRO A 13 -11.39 -5.97 13.97
C PRO A 13 -11.35 -5.95 15.50
N ALA A 14 -11.30 -7.13 16.15
CA ALA A 14 -11.28 -7.27 17.60
C ALA A 14 -9.93 -6.87 18.24
N LEU A 15 -8.83 -6.94 17.48
CA LEU A 15 -7.51 -6.55 17.97
C LEU A 15 -7.39 -5.03 18.00
N LYS A 16 -7.02 -4.42 19.13
CA LYS A 16 -6.83 -2.96 19.22
C LYS A 16 -5.54 -2.50 18.55
N ASP A 17 -4.49 -3.32 18.61
CA ASP A 17 -3.18 -2.98 18.04
C ASP A 17 -3.11 -3.34 16.56
N VAL A 18 -2.85 -2.34 15.72
CA VAL A 18 -2.69 -2.48 14.27
C VAL A 18 -1.52 -3.40 13.91
N ALA A 19 -0.40 -3.34 14.64
CA ALA A 19 0.74 -4.19 14.37
C ALA A 19 0.39 -5.67 14.60
N MET A 20 -0.43 -5.97 15.62
CA MET A 20 -0.93 -7.32 15.85
C MET A 20 -1.88 -7.79 14.73
N ARG A 21 -2.72 -6.90 14.21
CA ARG A 21 -3.60 -7.19 13.05
C ARG A 21 -2.77 -7.58 11.82
N VAL A 22 -1.79 -6.75 11.48
CA VAL A 22 -0.89 -6.98 10.35
C VAL A 22 -0.11 -8.27 10.55
N GLN A 23 0.44 -8.51 11.74
CA GLN A 23 1.19 -9.72 12.04
C GLN A 23 0.34 -10.98 11.91
N LEU A 24 -0.90 -10.98 12.44
CA LEU A 24 -1.83 -12.10 12.31
C LEU A 24 -2.07 -12.45 10.83
N VAL A 25 -2.44 -11.46 10.02
CA VAL A 25 -2.73 -11.68 8.61
C VAL A 25 -1.47 -12.05 7.82
N ALA A 26 -0.32 -11.45 8.13
CA ALA A 26 0.95 -11.77 7.50
C ALA A 26 1.40 -13.21 7.78
N THR A 27 1.27 -13.68 9.03
CA THR A 27 1.53 -15.07 9.40
C THR A 27 0.61 -16.00 8.61
N ASP A 28 -0.69 -15.71 8.59
CA ASP A 28 -1.64 -16.54 7.84
C ASP A 28 -1.36 -16.55 6.32
N LEU A 29 -0.94 -15.42 5.73
CA LEU A 29 -0.57 -15.34 4.31
C LEU A 29 0.64 -16.21 3.96
N VAL A 30 1.58 -16.40 4.89
CA VAL A 30 2.83 -17.15 4.64
C VAL A 30 2.68 -18.62 4.99
N GLU A 31 1.92 -18.94 6.04
CA GLU A 31 1.87 -20.31 6.60
C GLU A 31 0.66 -21.13 6.14
N SER A 32 -0.38 -20.50 5.57
CA SER A 32 -1.59 -21.21 5.14
C SER A 32 -1.41 -21.92 3.80
N ASP A 33 -2.21 -22.97 3.60
CA ASP A 33 -2.30 -23.64 2.30
C ASP A 33 -2.88 -22.70 1.23
N LEU A 34 -2.36 -22.81 0.00
CA LEU A 34 -2.61 -21.84 -1.06
C LEU A 34 -4.10 -21.79 -1.50
N PRO A 35 -4.78 -22.93 -1.77
CA PRO A 35 -6.22 -22.98 -2.01
C PRO A 35 -7.07 -22.29 -0.94
N ASP A 36 -6.86 -22.63 0.34
CA ASP A 36 -7.63 -22.07 1.46
C ASP A 36 -7.39 -20.56 1.59
N LEU A 37 -6.13 -20.14 1.41
CA LEU A 37 -5.74 -18.74 1.44
C LEU A 37 -6.37 -17.94 0.28
N ALA A 38 -6.35 -18.50 -0.94
CA ALA A 38 -6.95 -17.88 -2.11
C ALA A 38 -8.47 -17.73 -1.93
N GLN A 39 -9.17 -18.74 -1.42
CA GLN A 39 -10.59 -18.67 -1.10
C GLN A 39 -10.89 -17.62 -0.02
N ALA A 40 -10.04 -17.52 0.99
CA ALA A 40 -10.22 -16.56 2.07
C ALA A 40 -10.01 -15.11 1.60
N LEU A 41 -8.99 -14.88 0.78
CA LEU A 41 -8.76 -13.58 0.16
C LEU A 41 -9.86 -13.23 -0.85
N GLU A 42 -10.35 -14.17 -1.65
CA GLU A 42 -11.50 -13.93 -2.55
C GLU A 42 -12.72 -13.44 -1.77
N THR A 43 -13.10 -14.18 -0.73
CA THR A 43 -14.23 -13.83 0.14
C THR A 43 -14.04 -12.43 0.74
N THR A 44 -12.83 -12.12 1.21
CA THR A 44 -12.50 -10.82 1.78
C THR A 44 -12.55 -9.72 0.73
N CYS A 45 -12.07 -9.95 -0.49
CA CYS A 45 -12.11 -8.99 -1.60
C CYS A 45 -13.55 -8.70 -2.03
N MET A 46 -14.39 -9.71 -2.19
CA MET A 46 -15.80 -9.55 -2.53
C MET A 46 -16.55 -8.69 -1.51
N LEU A 47 -16.38 -8.98 -0.22
CA LEU A 47 -16.98 -8.19 0.85
C LEU A 47 -16.43 -6.76 0.87
N ALA A 48 -15.11 -6.63 0.72
CA ALA A 48 -14.48 -5.32 0.68
C ALA A 48 -14.99 -4.50 -0.51
N GLU A 49 -15.20 -5.10 -1.70
CA GLU A 49 -15.82 -4.49 -2.90
C GLU A 49 -17.19 -3.89 -2.61
N GLN A 50 -17.99 -4.58 -1.79
CA GLN A 50 -19.28 -4.11 -1.25
C GLN A 50 -19.15 -3.11 -0.09
N ALA A 51 -17.97 -2.54 0.12
CA ALA A 51 -17.65 -1.56 1.16
C ALA A 51 -17.82 -2.08 2.61
N GLU A 52 -17.81 -3.42 2.82
CA GLU A 52 -17.91 -4.01 4.15
C GLU A 52 -16.71 -3.60 5.04
N PRO A 53 -16.93 -2.90 6.17
CA PRO A 53 -15.85 -2.32 6.97
C PRO A 53 -14.84 -3.35 7.48
N ARG A 54 -15.33 -4.49 7.98
CA ARG A 54 -14.48 -5.55 8.54
C ARG A 54 -13.56 -6.15 7.48
N ALA A 55 -14.07 -6.37 6.28
CA ALA A 55 -13.29 -6.89 5.16
C ALA A 55 -12.21 -5.90 4.73
N ARG A 56 -12.51 -4.59 4.71
CA ARG A 56 -11.52 -3.55 4.42
C ARG A 56 -10.42 -3.47 5.48
N GLU A 57 -10.74 -3.69 6.76
CA GLU A 57 -9.73 -3.79 7.82
C GLU A 57 -8.79 -4.99 7.63
N VAL A 58 -9.34 -6.15 7.24
CA VAL A 58 -8.55 -7.35 6.92
C VAL A 58 -7.66 -7.09 5.70
N LEU A 59 -8.19 -6.54 4.62
CA LEU A 59 -7.37 -6.20 3.44
C LEU A 59 -6.29 -5.18 3.78
N ALA A 60 -6.59 -4.17 4.60
CA ALA A 60 -5.59 -3.19 5.04
C ALA A 60 -4.44 -3.85 5.82
N ALA A 61 -4.73 -4.88 6.61
CA ALA A 61 -3.73 -5.68 7.30
C ALA A 61 -2.92 -6.60 6.36
N ALA A 62 -3.49 -7.02 5.23
CA ALA A 62 -2.82 -7.82 4.21
C ALA A 62 -1.87 -7.00 3.31
N MET A 63 -2.17 -5.72 3.07
CA MET A 63 -1.40 -4.89 2.12
C MET A 63 0.10 -4.81 2.39
N PRO A 64 0.58 -4.68 3.64
CA PRO A 64 2.02 -4.69 3.90
C PRO A 64 2.74 -5.89 3.29
N THR A 65 2.15 -7.08 3.37
CA THR A 65 2.71 -8.31 2.80
C THR A 65 2.51 -8.36 1.28
N LEU A 66 1.30 -8.06 0.79
CA LEU A 66 0.96 -8.15 -0.64
C LEU A 66 1.67 -7.11 -1.52
N THR A 67 2.17 -6.02 -0.93
CA THR A 67 2.91 -4.95 -1.62
C THR A 67 4.42 -5.02 -1.38
N ASP A 68 4.91 -5.93 -0.54
CA ASP A 68 6.34 -6.14 -0.31
C ASP A 68 6.93 -7.07 -1.38
N PRO A 69 7.94 -6.63 -2.15
CA PRO A 69 8.62 -7.46 -3.14
C PRO A 69 9.19 -8.77 -2.59
N ALA A 70 9.45 -8.85 -1.28
CA ALA A 70 9.87 -10.08 -0.63
C ALA A 70 8.84 -11.23 -0.75
N HIS A 71 7.58 -10.92 -1.03
CA HIS A 71 6.48 -11.89 -1.18
C HIS A 71 5.97 -11.99 -2.61
N ASP A 72 6.73 -11.53 -3.62
CA ASP A 72 6.31 -11.56 -5.02
C ASP A 72 5.99 -12.99 -5.52
N GLU A 73 6.75 -14.00 -5.08
CA GLU A 73 6.49 -15.40 -5.44
C GLU A 73 5.13 -15.89 -4.89
N LEU A 74 4.80 -15.56 -3.64
CA LEU A 74 3.50 -15.86 -3.05
C LEU A 74 2.37 -15.17 -3.83
N VAL A 75 2.56 -13.89 -4.17
CA VAL A 75 1.56 -13.11 -4.92
C VAL A 75 1.33 -13.70 -6.30
N GLU A 76 2.37 -14.12 -7.01
CA GLU A 76 2.22 -14.78 -8.31
C GLU A 76 1.50 -16.12 -8.20
N ARG A 77 1.83 -16.93 -7.18
CA ARG A 77 1.11 -18.19 -6.91
C ARG A 77 -0.37 -17.96 -6.61
N LEU A 78 -0.70 -16.96 -5.78
CA LEU A 78 -2.09 -16.57 -5.50
C LEU A 78 -2.81 -16.10 -6.77
N ARG A 79 -2.13 -15.33 -7.62
CA ARG A 79 -2.69 -14.86 -8.89
C ARG A 79 -3.00 -16.03 -9.82
N LEU A 80 -2.10 -17.01 -9.95
CA LEU A 80 -2.33 -18.20 -10.77
C LEU A 80 -3.52 -19.01 -10.23
N ALA A 81 -3.52 -19.32 -8.92
CA ALA A 81 -4.61 -20.04 -8.27
C ALA A 81 -5.97 -19.31 -8.42
N ALA A 82 -5.98 -17.98 -8.30
CA ALA A 82 -7.19 -17.18 -8.48
C ALA A 82 -7.76 -17.27 -9.90
N ASN A 83 -6.89 -17.30 -10.92
CA ASN A 83 -7.33 -17.46 -12.30
C ASN A 83 -7.85 -18.88 -12.57
N GLU A 84 -7.19 -19.90 -12.04
CA GLU A 84 -7.59 -21.31 -12.20
C GLU A 84 -8.92 -21.62 -11.52
N SER A 85 -9.15 -21.05 -10.32
CA SER A 85 -10.36 -21.29 -9.53
C SER A 85 -11.50 -20.28 -9.81
N GLY A 86 -11.30 -19.32 -10.71
CA GLY A 86 -12.31 -18.30 -11.02
C GLY A 86 -12.56 -17.28 -9.90
N HIS A 87 -11.57 -17.03 -9.04
CA HIS A 87 -11.63 -16.02 -7.98
C HIS A 87 -11.40 -14.61 -8.56
N PHE A 88 -12.46 -14.02 -9.10
CA PHE A 88 -12.37 -12.77 -9.86
C PHE A 88 -12.04 -11.55 -9.02
N ALA A 89 -12.47 -11.50 -7.75
CA ALA A 89 -12.18 -10.36 -6.87
C ALA A 89 -10.69 -10.34 -6.49
N LEU A 90 -10.14 -11.50 -6.13
CA LEU A 90 -8.72 -11.71 -5.85
C LEU A 90 -7.87 -11.47 -7.10
N ALA A 91 -8.28 -11.98 -8.26
CA ALA A 91 -7.55 -11.76 -9.51
C ALA A 91 -7.45 -10.27 -9.88
N ARG A 92 -8.48 -9.47 -9.60
CA ARG A 92 -8.45 -8.01 -9.76
C ARG A 92 -7.55 -7.33 -8.74
N LEU A 93 -7.59 -7.76 -7.47
CA LEU A 93 -6.69 -7.22 -6.43
C LEU A 93 -5.22 -7.43 -6.82
N LEU A 94 -4.88 -8.64 -7.29
CA LEU A 94 -3.52 -9.04 -7.64
C LEU A 94 -3.19 -8.79 -9.12
N ARG A 95 -3.92 -7.89 -9.78
CA ARG A 95 -3.70 -7.53 -11.18
C ARG A 95 -2.36 -6.80 -11.33
N ARG A 96 -1.28 -7.57 -11.42
CA ARG A 96 0.05 -7.08 -11.73
C ARG A 96 0.28 -7.29 -13.22
N ARG A 97 0.63 -6.22 -13.93
CA ARG A 97 1.49 -6.38 -15.10
C ARG A 97 2.90 -6.55 -14.55
N ALA A 98 3.61 -7.59 -15.00
CA ALA A 98 5.02 -7.76 -14.66
C ALA A 98 5.72 -6.39 -14.79
N ARG A 99 6.44 -5.98 -13.74
CA ARG A 99 7.28 -4.78 -13.76
C ARG A 99 8.01 -4.79 -15.10
N PRO A 100 7.82 -3.80 -15.99
CA PRO A 100 8.75 -3.65 -17.10
C PRO A 100 10.14 -3.59 -16.48
N ALA A 101 11.01 -4.53 -16.84
CA ALA A 101 12.36 -4.65 -16.27
C ALA A 101 13.17 -3.36 -16.40
N ALA A 102 12.71 -2.41 -17.23
CA ALA A 102 13.20 -1.06 -17.31
C ALA A 102 12.02 -0.09 -17.37
N PHE A 103 11.93 0.83 -16.42
CA PHE A 103 11.42 2.16 -16.75
C PHE A 103 12.56 2.89 -17.47
N PRO A 104 12.32 3.52 -18.64
CA PRO A 104 13.31 4.33 -19.31
C PRO A 104 13.43 5.67 -18.57
N GLU A 105 14.18 5.64 -17.49
CA GLU A 105 15.00 6.74 -17.01
C GLU A 105 16.02 6.05 -16.13
N ALA A 106 17.31 6.21 -16.43
CA ALA A 106 18.33 5.93 -15.44
C ALA A 106 17.84 6.53 -14.10
N PRO A 107 17.99 5.84 -12.94
CA PRO A 107 17.76 6.52 -11.67
C PRO A 107 18.45 7.88 -11.79
N PRO A 108 17.75 9.02 -11.56
CA PRO A 108 18.27 10.35 -11.86
C PRO A 108 19.74 10.33 -11.45
N GLU A 109 20.63 10.55 -12.42
CA GLU A 109 22.06 10.39 -12.20
C GLU A 109 22.36 11.07 -10.87
N PRO A 110 23.05 10.40 -9.93
CA PRO A 110 23.22 10.90 -8.58
C PRO A 110 24.18 12.08 -8.61
N ASP A 111 23.75 13.19 -9.16
CA ASP A 111 24.35 14.47 -8.94
C ASP A 111 23.46 15.26 -7.98
N GLN A 112 24.12 15.99 -7.08
CA GLN A 112 23.57 17.06 -6.26
C GLN A 112 23.06 16.69 -4.86
N ARG A 113 24.04 16.57 -3.96
CA ARG A 113 24.00 16.87 -2.53
C ARG A 113 23.09 15.97 -1.68
N HIS A 114 23.69 14.99 -1.00
CA HIS A 114 22.94 14.26 0.03
C HIS A 114 22.43 15.24 1.10
N PRO A 115 21.20 15.06 1.61
CA PRO A 115 20.60 16.01 2.55
C PRO A 115 21.38 16.17 3.86
N GLY A 116 22.36 15.31 4.20
CA GLY A 116 23.22 15.52 5.37
C GLY A 116 24.46 16.40 5.12
N GLU A 117 24.81 16.63 3.86
CA GLU A 117 26.13 17.18 3.48
C GLU A 117 26.31 18.63 3.88
N ALA A 118 25.27 19.45 3.76
CA ALA A 118 25.42 20.89 4.02
C ALA A 118 25.67 21.22 5.50
N ARG A 119 25.43 20.29 6.44
CA ARG A 119 25.72 20.50 7.86
C ARG A 119 27.08 19.92 8.28
N LEU A 120 27.50 18.83 7.65
CA LEU A 120 28.75 18.14 7.96
C LEU A 120 29.91 18.52 7.04
N GLY A 121 29.66 19.33 6.01
CA GLY A 121 30.68 19.80 5.07
C GLY A 121 31.28 18.71 4.17
N ARG A 122 30.71 17.50 4.18
CA ARG A 122 31.17 16.34 3.40
C ARG A 122 30.04 15.38 3.06
N ALA A 123 30.27 14.55 2.04
CA ALA A 123 29.43 13.40 1.70
C ALA A 123 29.26 12.46 2.91
N LEU A 124 28.02 12.02 3.15
CA LEU A 124 27.70 11.02 4.16
C LEU A 124 27.60 9.64 3.54
N THR A 125 28.23 8.67 4.19
CA THR A 125 28.08 7.26 3.82
C THR A 125 26.64 6.80 4.02
N LEU A 126 26.24 5.73 3.34
CA LEU A 126 24.93 5.12 3.55
C LEU A 126 24.71 4.70 5.03
N GLY A 127 25.76 4.19 5.69
CA GLY A 127 25.73 3.82 7.10
C GLY A 127 25.42 5.01 8.01
N GLU A 128 26.08 6.15 7.78
CA GLU A 128 25.84 7.39 8.52
C GLU A 128 24.43 7.93 8.31
N ARG A 129 23.94 7.96 7.07
CA ARG A 129 22.55 8.39 6.78
C ARG A 129 21.52 7.50 7.48
N LYS A 130 21.74 6.17 7.46
CA LYS A 130 20.91 5.20 8.21
C LYS A 130 20.97 5.43 9.73
N ALA A 131 22.11 5.83 10.27
CA ALA A 131 22.26 6.13 11.69
C ALA A 131 21.53 7.43 12.07
N LEU A 132 21.67 8.49 11.27
CA LEU A 132 21.00 9.78 11.47
C LEU A 132 19.47 9.70 11.39
N ALA A 133 18.93 8.72 10.67
CA ALA A 133 17.49 8.45 10.63
C ALA A 133 16.90 8.10 12.01
N ARG A 134 17.73 7.64 12.96
CA ARG A 134 17.32 7.40 14.36
C ARG A 134 17.48 8.62 15.26
N SER A 135 18.00 9.72 14.73
CA SER A 135 18.27 10.93 15.52
C SER A 135 16.98 11.59 16.00
N ARG A 136 17.13 12.44 17.01
CA ARG A 136 16.07 13.26 17.58
C ARG A 136 15.92 14.62 16.88
N ASP A 137 16.80 14.93 15.93
CA ASP A 137 16.89 16.22 15.27
C ASP A 137 15.88 16.31 14.11
N ARG A 138 14.87 17.18 14.29
CA ARG A 138 13.78 17.33 13.32
C ARG A 138 14.27 17.86 11.97
N PHE A 139 15.20 18.79 11.98
CA PHE A 139 15.78 19.36 10.76
C PHE A 139 16.54 18.29 9.97
N MET A 140 17.25 17.39 10.65
CA MET A 140 17.91 16.26 10.00
C MET A 140 16.90 15.27 9.41
N LEU A 141 15.82 14.95 10.13
CA LEU A 141 14.77 14.07 9.62
C LEU A 141 14.07 14.64 8.39
N ASP A 142 13.75 15.94 8.38
CA ASP A 142 13.14 16.62 7.23
C ASP A 142 14.04 16.55 5.98
N ARG A 143 15.36 16.56 6.19
CA ARG A 143 16.34 16.37 5.13
C ARG A 143 16.40 14.91 4.67
N LEU A 144 16.44 13.95 5.59
CA LEU A 144 16.48 12.51 5.27
C LEU A 144 15.18 11.99 4.62
N LEU A 145 14.04 12.65 4.80
CA LEU A 145 12.84 12.36 4.00
C LEU A 145 13.06 12.57 2.50
N ARG A 146 14.10 13.31 2.09
CA ARG A 146 14.44 13.50 0.68
C ARG A 146 15.43 12.49 0.14
N ASP A 147 15.86 11.54 0.96
CA ASP A 147 16.88 10.56 0.62
C ASP A 147 16.39 9.60 -0.48
N PRO A 148 17.20 9.35 -1.53
CA PRO A 148 16.81 8.44 -2.60
C PRO A 148 16.85 6.96 -2.18
N HIS A 149 17.55 6.62 -1.09
CA HIS A 149 17.85 5.25 -0.75
C HIS A 149 16.74 4.63 0.14
N PRO A 150 16.11 3.52 -0.28
CA PRO A 150 14.97 2.92 0.43
C PRO A 150 15.29 2.53 1.88
N LEU A 151 16.49 1.97 2.15
CA LEU A 151 16.90 1.66 3.53
C LEU A 151 17.05 2.87 4.46
N VAL A 152 17.34 4.06 3.94
CA VAL A 152 17.35 5.29 4.77
C VAL A 152 15.91 5.67 5.10
N ILE A 153 15.04 5.71 4.09
CA ILE A 153 13.62 5.98 4.26
C ILE A 153 12.97 5.00 5.24
N ARG A 154 13.25 3.70 5.13
CA ARG A 154 12.79 2.68 6.08
C ARG A 154 13.10 3.05 7.53
N ASN A 155 14.32 3.49 7.81
CA ASN A 155 14.71 3.90 9.17
C ASN A 155 14.03 5.22 9.58
N VAL A 156 13.82 6.15 8.65
CA VAL A 156 13.11 7.42 8.90
C VAL A 156 11.66 7.13 9.25
N LEU A 157 10.95 6.29 8.47
CA LEU A 157 9.56 5.92 8.71
C LEU A 157 9.34 5.26 10.07
N ALA A 158 10.33 4.53 10.58
CA ALA A 158 10.31 3.92 11.92
C ALA A 158 10.55 4.93 13.06
N ASN A 159 10.99 6.15 12.77
CA ASN A 159 11.28 7.15 13.79
C ASN A 159 9.98 7.71 14.40
N ALA A 160 9.90 7.73 15.73
CA ALA A 160 8.73 8.21 16.47
C ALA A 160 8.37 9.68 16.20
N ARG A 161 9.33 10.50 15.74
CA ARG A 161 9.11 11.91 15.40
C ARG A 161 8.52 12.15 14.01
N ILE A 162 8.45 11.13 13.17
CA ILE A 162 7.77 11.25 11.88
C ILE A 162 6.27 11.22 12.10
N THR A 163 5.61 12.16 11.42
CA THR A 163 4.17 12.40 11.44
C THR A 163 3.52 11.91 10.16
N GLU A 164 2.21 11.75 10.17
CA GLU A 164 1.46 11.36 8.96
C GLU A 164 1.65 12.38 7.83
N ASP A 165 1.67 13.68 8.13
CA ASP A 165 1.88 14.72 7.12
C ASP A 165 3.24 14.62 6.43
N ASP A 166 4.27 14.17 7.15
CA ASP A 166 5.60 13.93 6.58
C ASP A 166 5.56 12.82 5.53
N VAL A 167 4.87 11.73 5.86
CA VAL A 167 4.74 10.57 5.00
C VAL A 167 3.84 10.87 3.81
N VAL A 168 2.77 11.64 3.99
CA VAL A 168 1.92 12.12 2.89
C VAL A 168 2.73 12.99 1.94
N ARG A 169 3.54 13.94 2.45
CA ARG A 169 4.43 14.76 1.60
C ARG A 169 5.49 13.92 0.89
N LEU A 170 6.04 12.91 1.55
CA LEU A 170 6.98 11.96 0.94
C LEU A 170 6.32 11.17 -0.18
N ALA A 171 5.16 10.57 0.08
CA ALA A 171 4.40 9.76 -0.88
C ALA A 171 3.93 10.58 -2.09
N ALA A 172 3.53 11.84 -1.89
CA ALA A 172 3.07 12.72 -2.96
C ALA A 172 4.20 13.37 -3.79
N ARG A 173 5.47 13.22 -3.39
CA ARG A 173 6.60 13.90 -4.03
C ARG A 173 6.82 13.41 -5.47
N ARG A 174 7.15 14.33 -6.38
CA ARG A 174 7.43 14.03 -7.79
C ARG A 174 8.70 14.80 -8.24
N PRO A 175 9.65 14.16 -8.97
CA PRO A 175 9.74 12.72 -9.19
C PRO A 175 9.98 11.96 -7.87
N ALA A 176 9.60 10.68 -7.83
CA ALA A 176 9.85 9.80 -6.71
C ALA A 176 10.49 8.49 -7.15
N PHE A 177 11.21 7.86 -6.22
CA PHE A 177 11.84 6.57 -6.46
C PHE A 177 10.82 5.44 -6.19
N PRO A 178 10.62 4.50 -7.13
CA PRO A 178 9.70 3.37 -6.96
C PRO A 178 9.94 2.58 -5.66
N ASP A 179 11.20 2.30 -5.34
CA ASP A 179 11.55 1.54 -4.13
C ASP A 179 11.23 2.30 -2.85
N VAL A 180 11.29 3.64 -2.86
CA VAL A 180 10.85 4.48 -1.74
C VAL A 180 9.34 4.40 -1.56
N GLN A 181 8.56 4.42 -2.64
CA GLN A 181 7.10 4.26 -2.58
C GLN A 181 6.71 2.89 -2.02
N THR A 182 7.43 1.84 -2.44
CA THR A 182 7.27 0.48 -1.92
C THR A 182 7.59 0.40 -0.42
N GLU A 183 8.65 1.06 0.06
CA GLU A 183 8.96 1.12 1.50
C GLU A 183 7.83 1.76 2.32
N ILE A 184 7.16 2.79 1.80
CA ILE A 184 6.00 3.41 2.46
C ILE A 184 4.81 2.43 2.48
N ALA A 185 4.53 1.78 1.34
CA ALA A 185 3.40 0.88 1.18
C ALA A 185 3.47 -0.37 2.06
N LYS A 186 4.68 -0.92 2.29
CA LYS A 186 4.86 -2.06 3.20
C LYS A 186 5.00 -1.68 4.67
N HIS A 187 5.09 -0.39 5.00
CA HIS A 187 5.29 0.03 6.38
C HIS A 187 4.00 -0.08 7.21
N THR A 188 3.98 -1.00 8.17
CA THR A 188 2.80 -1.36 8.98
C THR A 188 2.07 -0.19 9.63
N ARG A 189 2.81 0.82 10.13
CA ARG A 189 2.23 2.04 10.73
C ARG A 189 1.55 2.97 9.72
N TRP A 190 2.05 3.04 8.49
CA TRP A 190 1.73 4.11 7.54
C TRP A 190 0.79 3.65 6.43
N SER A 191 0.91 2.41 5.96
CA SER A 191 0.08 1.85 4.89
C SER A 191 -1.42 1.76 5.24
N ILE A 192 -1.72 1.66 6.54
CA ILE A 192 -3.09 1.66 7.06
C ILE A 192 -3.74 3.06 7.08
N ARG A 193 -2.98 4.13 6.84
CA ARG A 193 -3.49 5.52 6.85
C ARG A 193 -4.07 5.89 5.49
N ALA A 194 -5.34 6.32 5.47
CA ALA A 194 -6.04 6.66 4.24
C ALA A 194 -5.31 7.73 3.41
N ARG A 195 -4.87 8.82 4.05
CA ARG A 195 -4.15 9.91 3.37
C ARG A 195 -2.85 9.44 2.71
N VAL A 196 -2.14 8.52 3.36
CA VAL A 196 -0.91 7.93 2.79
C VAL A 196 -1.25 7.06 1.58
N ARG A 197 -2.27 6.20 1.66
CA ARG A 197 -2.71 5.37 0.53
C ARG A 197 -3.11 6.20 -0.68
N VAL A 198 -3.92 7.24 -0.46
CA VAL A 198 -4.37 8.13 -1.54
C VAL A 198 -3.17 8.84 -2.19
N ALA A 199 -2.23 9.34 -1.39
CA ALA A 199 -1.00 9.97 -1.90
C ALA A 199 -0.14 8.99 -2.72
N LEU A 200 -0.01 7.73 -2.28
CA LEU A 200 0.69 6.69 -3.03
C LEU A 200 0.02 6.40 -4.38
N VAL A 201 -1.29 6.14 -4.36
CA VAL A 201 -2.07 5.78 -5.56
C VAL A 201 -2.07 6.91 -6.60
N GLN A 202 -2.14 8.16 -6.15
CA GLN A 202 -2.14 9.33 -7.04
C GLN A 202 -0.75 9.72 -7.54
N ASN A 203 0.32 9.08 -7.05
CA ASN A 203 1.65 9.37 -7.53
C ASN A 203 1.99 8.49 -8.76
N PRO A 204 2.28 9.07 -9.93
CA PRO A 204 2.60 8.30 -11.13
C PRO A 204 3.89 7.49 -11.04
N PHE A 205 4.77 7.82 -10.10
CA PHE A 205 6.01 7.09 -9.85
C PHE A 205 5.82 5.89 -8.89
N THR A 206 4.63 5.74 -8.30
CA THR A 206 4.31 4.54 -7.50
C THR A 206 4.07 3.36 -8.45
N PRO A 207 4.77 2.23 -8.24
CA PRO A 207 4.55 1.03 -9.05
C PRO A 207 3.09 0.60 -9.09
N ALA A 208 2.61 0.17 -10.26
CA ALA A 208 1.26 -0.39 -10.36
C ALA A 208 1.04 -1.61 -9.45
N SER A 209 2.10 -2.39 -9.18
CA SER A 209 2.09 -3.50 -8.21
C SER A 209 1.79 -3.07 -6.77
N VAL A 210 1.96 -1.78 -6.47
CA VAL A 210 1.62 -1.15 -5.19
C VAL A 210 0.29 -0.40 -5.30
N SER A 211 0.13 0.47 -6.31
CA SER A 211 -1.05 1.32 -6.44
C SER A 211 -2.34 0.52 -6.67
N VAL A 212 -2.32 -0.52 -7.51
CA VAL A 212 -3.52 -1.28 -7.87
C VAL A 212 -4.11 -2.02 -6.65
N PRO A 213 -3.34 -2.80 -5.86
CA PRO A 213 -3.88 -3.40 -4.64
C PRO A 213 -4.46 -2.38 -3.65
N LEU A 214 -3.80 -1.22 -3.50
CA LEU A 214 -4.24 -0.17 -2.58
C LEU A 214 -5.60 0.44 -2.94
N LEU A 215 -6.01 0.43 -4.22
CA LEU A 215 -7.33 0.90 -4.65
C LEU A 215 -8.48 0.19 -3.95
N SER A 216 -8.31 -1.10 -3.60
CA SER A 216 -9.32 -1.88 -2.87
C SER A 216 -9.68 -1.29 -1.50
N LEU A 217 -8.81 -0.42 -0.96
CA LEU A 217 -8.97 0.25 0.32
C LEU A 217 -9.50 1.68 0.22
N LEU A 218 -9.69 2.21 -0.99
CA LEU A 218 -10.22 3.56 -1.22
C LEU A 218 -11.75 3.58 -1.13
N VAL A 219 -12.30 4.69 -0.64
CA VAL A 219 -13.74 5.00 -0.70
C VAL A 219 -14.13 5.56 -2.08
N ARG A 220 -15.42 5.60 -2.38
CA ARG A 220 -15.96 6.09 -3.66
C ARG A 220 -15.39 7.47 -4.08
N PRO A 221 -15.39 8.51 -3.22
CA PRO A 221 -14.81 9.81 -3.59
C PRO A 221 -13.32 9.75 -3.93
N GLU A 222 -12.56 8.91 -3.23
CA GLU A 222 -11.13 8.73 -3.49
C GLU A 222 -10.88 8.01 -4.82
N LEU A 223 -11.72 7.02 -5.17
CA LEU A 223 -11.67 6.35 -6.47
C LEU A 223 -11.99 7.31 -7.61
N GLU A 224 -13.04 8.14 -7.46
CA GLU A 224 -13.40 9.19 -8.42
C GLU A 224 -12.26 10.18 -8.63
N GLN A 225 -11.59 10.58 -7.54
CA GLN A 225 -10.41 11.44 -7.60
C GLN A 225 -9.27 10.79 -8.41
N VAL A 226 -9.02 9.49 -8.23
CA VAL A 226 -7.99 8.76 -8.99
C VAL A 226 -8.36 8.66 -10.48
N ILE A 227 -9.63 8.42 -10.79
CA ILE A 227 -10.12 8.33 -12.18
C ILE A 227 -9.94 9.67 -12.91
N GLY A 228 -10.19 10.80 -12.23
CA GLY A 228 -10.02 12.14 -12.78
C GLY A 228 -8.56 12.61 -12.90
N ALA A 229 -7.62 11.94 -12.25
CA ALA A 229 -6.21 12.34 -12.22
C ALA A 229 -5.46 11.89 -13.48
N THR A 230 -5.35 12.76 -14.49
CA THR A 230 -4.80 12.43 -15.82
C THR A 230 -3.32 12.01 -15.82
N ASP A 231 -2.59 12.42 -14.78
CA ASP A 231 -1.20 12.07 -14.53
C ASP A 231 -1.02 10.64 -13.99
N VAL A 232 -2.03 10.07 -13.32
CA VAL A 232 -2.01 8.69 -12.82
C VAL A 232 -2.01 7.70 -13.98
N PRO A 233 -1.19 6.64 -13.98
CA PRO A 233 -1.13 5.67 -15.07
C PRO A 233 -2.51 5.08 -15.45
N ALA A 234 -2.78 4.92 -16.74
CA ALA A 234 -4.07 4.45 -17.25
C ALA A 234 -4.52 3.11 -16.65
N ILE A 235 -3.58 2.21 -16.35
CA ILE A 235 -3.86 0.92 -15.68
C ILE A 235 -4.46 1.12 -14.27
N VAL A 236 -3.96 2.10 -13.52
CA VAL A 236 -4.45 2.41 -12.17
C VAL A 236 -5.82 3.07 -12.26
N ARG A 237 -6.02 4.00 -13.20
CA ARG A 237 -7.34 4.63 -13.42
C ARG A 237 -8.39 3.63 -13.88
N GLY A 238 -8.05 2.73 -14.79
CA GLY A 238 -8.94 1.65 -15.24
C GLY A 238 -9.33 0.71 -14.10
N ALA A 239 -8.36 0.30 -13.27
CA ALA A 239 -8.65 -0.51 -12.08
C ALA A 239 -9.51 0.25 -11.04
N ALA A 240 -9.32 1.57 -10.92
CA ALA A 240 -10.15 2.40 -10.04
C ALA A 240 -11.59 2.48 -10.54
N LEU A 241 -11.80 2.60 -11.85
CA LEU A 241 -13.12 2.56 -12.50
C LEU A 241 -13.79 1.21 -12.28
N ASP A 242 -13.08 0.10 -12.54
CA ASP A 242 -13.59 -1.26 -12.32
C ASP A 242 -14.09 -1.45 -10.88
N LEU A 243 -13.37 -0.91 -9.89
CA LEU A 243 -13.76 -0.96 -8.47
C LEU A 243 -14.92 -0.01 -8.13
N LEU A 244 -14.96 1.17 -8.73
CA LEU A 244 -16.02 2.16 -8.50
C LEU A 244 -17.40 1.62 -8.91
N GLU A 245 -17.47 0.89 -10.03
CA GLU A 245 -18.70 0.25 -10.52
C GLU A 245 -19.24 -0.82 -9.57
N ARG A 246 -18.36 -1.44 -8.76
CA ARG A 246 -18.71 -2.52 -7.83
C ARG A 246 -19.06 -2.02 -6.42
N ARG A 247 -18.71 -0.78 -6.11
CA ARG A 247 -19.04 -0.13 -4.84
C ARG A 247 -20.53 0.18 -4.81
N PRO A 248 -21.24 -0.04 -3.70
CA PRO A 248 -22.61 0.44 -3.57
C PRO A 248 -22.66 1.97 -3.79
N PRO A 249 -23.76 2.50 -4.35
CA PRO A 249 -23.98 3.93 -4.41
C PRO A 249 -24.04 4.50 -2.98
N VAL A 250 -23.65 5.76 -2.82
CA VAL A 250 -23.87 6.46 -1.54
C VAL A 250 -25.39 6.63 -1.40
N PRO A 251 -26.00 6.21 -0.28
CA PRO A 251 -27.42 6.43 -0.06
C PRO A 251 -27.75 7.91 -0.20
N SER A 252 -28.64 8.25 -1.11
CA SER A 252 -29.19 9.60 -1.21
C SER A 252 -30.07 9.86 0.01
N PRO A 253 -30.10 11.08 0.57
CA PRO A 253 -31.12 11.44 1.56
C PRO A 253 -32.56 11.24 1.04
N ASP A 254 -32.74 11.15 -0.29
CA ASP A 254 -34.01 10.88 -0.96
C ASP A 254 -34.30 9.39 -1.18
N ASP A 255 -33.37 8.48 -0.82
CA ASP A 255 -33.59 7.04 -1.01
C ASP A 255 -34.63 6.51 0.00
N PRO A 256 -35.60 5.69 -0.44
CA PRO A 256 -36.57 5.10 0.45
C PRO A 256 -35.86 4.22 1.50
N GLN A 257 -36.09 4.52 2.78
CA GLN A 257 -35.55 3.73 3.89
C GLN A 257 -36.02 2.27 3.74
N PRO A 258 -35.11 1.28 3.83
CA PRO A 258 -35.51 -0.11 3.76
C PRO A 258 -36.45 -0.43 4.93
N THR A 259 -37.65 -0.92 4.60
CA THR A 259 -38.65 -1.37 5.56
C THR A 259 -38.05 -2.47 6.43
N GLN A 260 -38.02 -2.25 7.74
CA GLN A 260 -37.53 -3.24 8.73
C GLN A 260 -38.41 -4.48 8.77
#